data_AF-A0A9E2TMA2-F1
#
_entry.id   AF-A0A9E2TMA2-F1
#
_cell.length_a   1.000
_cell.length_b   1.000
_cell.length_c   1.000
_cell.angle_alpha   90.00
_cell.angle_beta   90.00
_cell.angle_gamma   90.00
#
_symmetry.space_group_name_H-M   'P 1'
#
loop_
_entity.id
_entity.type
_entity.pdbx_description
1 polymer ?
#
loop_
_entity_poly.entity_id
_entity_poly.type
_entity_poly.pdbx_seq_one_letter_code
_entity_poly.pdbx_strand_id
1 'polypeptide(L)'
;MSNLDDRMWAIMPSRRSFLQRMGLGVGVLGASLFGGLALPESVLAVCEPPGNPGTPKPWRKDCRMILPRRPASTLSAAEITQLKDAYKAMRALDTSAPNDPRGFLRQANVHCWYCGVGTQVHFSWQFFAWHRAYLYFHERILGKLIGDMNFRLPYWDWDTANHRKLPGAYTDPNDNSNPLWNGTRSMDPTDEIPEEDVGEDVMEAALTADTFTEFGGTTSSSGIPEGTPHGAVHVDVGGDMGFFDSAGKDPVFYAHHANVDKMWSDWNKASSTHTNPTAAAFLNLTWNFYDENKVWRSIKASQVLNHDTQMRYTYGPSKFFEQLPCLLDWFPIKTDWRISRTLKVTGPMRAKMMKTVDQGGRVRLHLNDLAVPLEKSAVYRLYATPESAKADEGPGSKGYLGTVAVVLNDRERRHLSKNARNVAVTLSAAKLEALSGAVGPVRLALVERGVKPEARKIIPVRAKDVQFSTAEIEREER
;
A
#
# COMPACT_ATOMS: atom_id res chain seq x y z
N MET A 1 -15.72 14.12 68.97
CA MET A 1 -14.28 14.41 69.15
C MET A 1 -13.62 14.40 67.77
N SER A 2 -13.21 15.58 67.29
CA SER A 2 -12.15 15.91 66.29
C SER A 2 -11.96 14.99 65.06
N ASN A 3 -12.31 15.45 63.85
CA ASN A 3 -11.48 16.21 62.85
C ASN A 3 -10.51 15.31 62.05
N LEU A 4 -10.67 15.24 60.71
CA LEU A 4 -9.78 15.79 59.64
C LEU A 4 -8.44 15.00 59.55
N ASP A 5 -7.91 14.56 58.40
CA ASP A 5 -7.77 15.28 57.15
C ASP A 5 -7.32 14.37 55.98
N ASP A 6 -7.42 14.98 54.81
CA ASP A 6 -7.11 14.58 53.45
C ASP A 6 -5.59 14.65 53.11
N ARG A 7 -5.21 14.12 51.93
CA ARG A 7 -4.04 14.47 51.05
C ARG A 7 -2.68 13.72 51.08
N MET A 8 -2.30 13.36 49.84
CA MET A 8 -1.01 13.60 49.14
C MET A 8 0.08 12.51 49.00
N TRP A 9 0.19 12.04 47.74
CA TRP A 9 1.39 12.05 46.87
C TRP A 9 2.60 11.10 47.10
N ALA A 10 2.70 10.16 46.16
CA ALA A 10 3.89 9.67 45.41
C ALA A 10 5.13 9.09 46.12
N ILE A 11 5.48 7.86 45.73
CA ILE A 11 6.87 7.47 45.35
C ILE A 11 6.80 6.46 44.17
N MET A 12 7.31 6.85 43.00
CA MET A 12 7.63 5.92 41.88
C MET A 12 8.89 5.10 42.21
N PRO A 13 9.00 3.82 41.80
CA PRO A 13 10.31 3.19 41.66
C PRO A 13 10.95 3.53 40.31
N SER A 14 12.22 3.90 40.35
CA SER A 14 13.03 4.34 39.21
C SER A 14 13.53 3.19 38.32
N ARG A 15 13.92 3.53 37.08
CA ARG A 15 14.40 2.66 35.98
C ARG A 15 15.64 1.77 36.28
N ARG A 16 16.15 1.72 37.51
CA ARG A 16 17.35 0.92 37.88
C ARG A 16 17.06 -0.48 38.43
N SER A 17 15.81 -0.83 38.76
CA SER A 17 15.47 -2.17 39.29
C SER A 17 15.16 -3.24 38.23
N PHE A 18 15.15 -2.89 36.94
CA PHE A 18 14.82 -3.83 35.85
C PHE A 18 16.05 -4.50 35.21
N LEU A 19 17.24 -3.89 35.30
CA LEU A 19 18.45 -4.36 34.61
C LEU A 19 19.35 -5.31 35.42
N GLN A 20 18.91 -5.79 36.59
CA GLN A 20 19.70 -6.71 37.41
C GLN A 20 19.26 -8.18 37.33
N ARG A 21 18.36 -8.54 36.40
CA ARG A 21 17.87 -9.91 36.21
C ARG A 21 18.29 -10.60 34.91
N MET A 22 19.14 -9.99 34.10
CA MET A 22 19.73 -10.66 32.94
C MET A 22 21.23 -10.37 32.85
N GLY A 23 22.05 -11.31 33.32
CA GLY A 23 23.49 -11.21 33.15
C GLY A 23 24.30 -12.20 33.98
N LEU A 24 24.54 -13.37 33.38
CA LEU A 24 25.73 -14.24 33.54
C LEU A 24 25.84 -15.17 34.75
N GLY A 25 25.79 -16.47 34.44
CA GLY A 25 26.40 -17.54 35.19
C GLY A 25 26.73 -18.70 34.24
N VAL A 26 27.91 -18.65 33.61
CA VAL A 26 28.49 -19.78 32.87
C VAL A 26 29.02 -20.78 33.91
N GLY A 27 28.54 -22.01 33.87
CA GLY A 27 29.03 -23.11 34.69
C GLY A 27 28.87 -24.44 33.95
N VAL A 28 30.01 -25.07 33.66
CA VAL A 28 30.17 -26.34 32.95
C VAL A 28 29.85 -27.52 33.88
N LEU A 29 29.19 -28.56 33.33
CA LEU A 29 28.96 -29.95 33.81
C LEU A 29 27.49 -30.30 34.11
N GLY A 30 26.96 -31.23 33.32
CA GLY A 30 25.68 -31.91 33.59
C GLY A 30 25.02 -32.47 32.34
N ALA A 31 25.64 -33.46 31.71
CA ALA A 31 25.01 -34.23 30.65
C ALA A 31 23.85 -35.06 31.23
N SER A 32 22.76 -35.13 30.45
CA SER A 32 21.66 -36.11 30.55
C SER A 32 20.66 -35.86 31.66
N LEU A 33 19.46 -35.37 31.28
CA LEU A 33 18.12 -35.77 31.79
C LEU A 33 17.09 -34.66 31.51
N PHE A 34 16.79 -34.38 30.25
CA PHE A 34 15.48 -33.90 29.85
C PHE A 34 15.18 -34.44 28.45
N GLY A 35 14.45 -35.56 28.41
CA GLY A 35 13.69 -35.95 27.24
C GLY A 35 12.60 -34.91 26.99
N GLY A 36 12.99 -33.76 26.45
CA GLY A 36 12.06 -32.84 25.83
C GLY A 36 11.63 -33.46 24.52
N LEU A 37 10.33 -33.70 24.37
CA LEU A 37 9.70 -33.79 23.06
C LEU A 37 10.12 -32.53 22.29
N ALA A 38 11.15 -32.66 21.45
CA ALA A 38 11.37 -31.72 20.37
C ALA A 38 10.12 -31.86 19.50
N LEU A 39 9.18 -30.93 19.66
CA LEU A 39 8.20 -30.68 18.63
C LEU A 39 9.02 -30.47 17.36
N PRO A 40 8.79 -31.26 16.29
CA PRO A 40 9.45 -30.98 15.04
C PRO A 40 9.07 -29.54 14.68
N GLU A 41 10.04 -28.73 14.25
CA GLU A 41 9.75 -27.52 13.50
C GLU A 41 8.76 -27.92 12.40
N SER A 42 7.46 -27.68 12.64
CA SER A 42 6.42 -27.99 11.68
C SER A 42 6.42 -26.90 10.63
N VAL A 43 7.41 -26.97 9.73
CA VAL A 43 7.32 -26.86 8.27
C VAL A 43 6.20 -25.94 7.73
N LEU A 44 6.12 -24.72 8.23
CA LEU A 44 5.80 -23.56 7.42
C LEU A 44 7.14 -22.88 7.16
N ALA A 45 7.88 -23.37 6.16
CA ALA A 45 9.02 -22.61 5.65
C ALA A 45 8.53 -21.17 5.43
N VAL A 46 9.21 -20.23 6.08
CA VAL A 46 8.85 -18.81 6.09
C VAL A 46 8.64 -18.40 4.63
N CYS A 47 7.38 -18.15 4.28
CA CYS A 47 6.94 -17.68 2.97
C CYS A 47 6.89 -18.69 1.82
N GLU A 48 7.01 -19.99 2.05
CA GLU A 48 6.84 -20.96 0.95
C GLU A 48 5.34 -21.19 0.68
N PRO A 49 4.87 -21.05 -0.57
CA PRO A 49 3.52 -21.43 -0.91
C PRO A 49 3.35 -22.94 -0.69
N PRO A 50 2.15 -23.40 -0.31
CA PRO A 50 1.89 -24.80 0.03
C PRO A 50 2.20 -25.75 -1.14
N GLY A 51 3.38 -26.38 -1.11
CA GLY A 51 3.82 -27.46 -1.99
C GLY A 51 3.87 -27.10 -3.48
N ASN A 52 4.70 -27.81 -4.25
CA ASN A 52 4.65 -27.76 -5.71
C ASN A 52 3.72 -28.87 -6.22
N PRO A 53 2.48 -28.57 -6.64
CA PRO A 53 1.47 -29.58 -7.00
C PRO A 53 1.68 -30.17 -8.41
N GLY A 54 2.84 -29.92 -9.03
CA GLY A 54 3.15 -30.27 -10.41
C GLY A 54 2.81 -29.15 -11.38
N THR A 55 2.54 -29.49 -12.65
CA THR A 55 2.32 -28.51 -13.71
C THR A 55 1.03 -27.70 -13.47
N PRO A 56 1.11 -26.35 -13.40
CA PRO A 56 -0.07 -25.50 -13.27
C PRO A 56 -1.06 -25.73 -14.42
N LYS A 57 -2.35 -25.81 -14.09
CA LYS A 57 -3.41 -25.85 -15.11
C LYS A 57 -3.74 -24.41 -15.53
N PRO A 58 -4.02 -24.14 -16.81
CA PRO A 58 -4.44 -22.80 -17.23
C PRO A 58 -5.70 -22.35 -16.47
N TRP A 59 -5.73 -21.08 -16.07
CA TRP A 59 -6.93 -20.41 -15.61
C TRP A 59 -7.99 -20.41 -16.72
N ARG A 60 -9.26 -20.49 -16.30
CA ARG A 60 -10.42 -20.49 -17.20
C ARG A 60 -11.31 -19.32 -16.82
N LYS A 61 -11.99 -18.77 -17.82
CA LYS A 61 -12.92 -17.66 -17.66
C LYS A 61 -13.91 -17.91 -16.52
N ASP A 62 -14.08 -16.92 -15.65
CA ASP A 62 -15.09 -16.97 -14.60
C ASP A 62 -16.48 -16.74 -15.20
N CYS A 63 -17.43 -17.62 -14.85
CA CYS A 63 -18.81 -17.57 -15.33
C CYS A 63 -19.82 -17.17 -14.25
N ARG A 64 -19.37 -16.81 -13.04
CA ARG A 64 -20.24 -16.33 -11.95
C ARG A 64 -21.01 -15.06 -12.34
N MET A 65 -22.00 -14.67 -11.54
CA MET A 65 -22.63 -13.36 -11.69
C MET A 65 -21.63 -12.24 -11.41
N ILE A 66 -21.76 -11.13 -12.14
CA ILE A 66 -21.01 -9.91 -11.85
C ILE A 66 -21.67 -9.28 -10.63
N LEU A 67 -20.94 -9.22 -9.51
CA LEU A 67 -21.41 -8.60 -8.26
C LEU A 67 -20.40 -7.56 -7.77
N PRO A 68 -20.86 -6.48 -7.13
CA PRO A 68 -19.98 -5.43 -6.65
C PRO A 68 -19.27 -5.84 -5.36
N ARG A 69 -17.98 -5.51 -5.26
CA ARG A 69 -17.32 -5.26 -3.98
C ARG A 69 -17.85 -3.96 -3.41
N ARG A 70 -18.09 -3.89 -2.11
CA ARG A 70 -18.66 -2.72 -1.42
C ARG A 70 -17.66 -2.08 -0.46
N PRO A 71 -17.80 -0.78 -0.14
CA PRO A 71 -17.04 -0.17 0.93
C PRO A 71 -17.24 -0.92 2.24
N ALA A 72 -16.15 -1.24 2.94
CA ALA A 72 -16.17 -1.88 4.24
C ALA A 72 -16.96 -1.07 5.28
N SER A 73 -16.95 0.27 5.13
CA SER A 73 -17.72 1.25 5.93
C SER A 73 -19.23 1.15 5.75
N THR A 74 -19.72 0.51 4.68
CA THR A 74 -21.15 0.43 4.32
C THR A 74 -21.73 -0.97 4.42
N LEU A 75 -20.97 -1.94 4.93
CA LEU A 75 -21.45 -3.31 5.10
C LEU A 75 -22.58 -3.35 6.13
N SER A 76 -23.65 -4.08 5.80
CA SER A 76 -24.70 -4.45 6.73
C SER A 76 -24.18 -5.42 7.80
N ALA A 77 -24.91 -5.56 8.91
CA ALA A 77 -24.58 -6.53 9.96
C ALA A 77 -24.49 -7.97 9.40
N ALA A 78 -25.35 -8.33 8.45
CA ALA A 78 -25.33 -9.65 7.81
C ALA A 78 -24.06 -9.85 6.95
N GLU A 79 -23.64 -8.84 6.19
CA GLU A 79 -22.40 -8.88 5.40
C GLU A 79 -21.15 -8.95 6.29
N ILE A 80 -21.14 -8.22 7.42
CA ILE A 80 -20.06 -8.30 8.41
C ILE A 80 -19.97 -9.70 9.01
N THR A 81 -21.11 -10.29 9.40
CA THR A 81 -21.15 -11.68 9.89
C THR A 81 -20.64 -12.65 8.83
N GLN A 82 -21.09 -12.51 7.58
CA GLN A 82 -20.63 -13.35 6.47
C GLN A 82 -19.10 -13.25 6.25
N LEU A 83 -18.55 -12.04 6.29
CA LEU A 83 -17.12 -11.79 6.19
C LEU A 83 -16.34 -12.45 7.34
N LYS A 84 -16.82 -12.28 8.58
CA LYS A 84 -16.21 -12.91 9.76
C LYS A 84 -16.27 -14.44 9.68
N ASP A 85 -17.40 -15.01 9.27
CA ASP A 85 -17.56 -16.45 9.09
C ASP A 85 -16.59 -17.00 8.04
N ALA A 86 -16.38 -16.27 6.93
CA ALA A 86 -15.43 -16.67 5.90
C ALA A 86 -13.98 -16.71 6.41
N TYR A 87 -13.53 -15.67 7.12
CA TYR A 87 -12.19 -15.66 7.71
C TYR A 87 -12.05 -16.65 8.86
N LYS A 88 -13.11 -16.87 9.65
CA LYS A 88 -13.13 -17.92 10.69
C LYS A 88 -12.94 -19.30 10.08
N ALA A 89 -13.67 -19.61 9.00
CA ALA A 89 -13.53 -20.87 8.27
C ALA A 89 -12.14 -21.02 7.64
N MET A 90 -11.58 -19.95 7.09
CA MET A 90 -10.23 -19.94 6.53
C MET A 90 -9.14 -20.18 7.58
N ARG A 91 -9.23 -19.53 8.75
CA ARG A 91 -8.30 -19.72 9.87
C ARG A 91 -8.41 -21.11 10.49
N ALA A 92 -9.61 -21.69 10.52
CA ALA A 92 -9.79 -23.05 11.04
C ALA A 92 -8.95 -24.08 10.27
N LEU A 93 -8.69 -23.86 8.97
CA LEU A 93 -7.82 -24.73 8.18
C LEU A 93 -6.37 -24.73 8.66
N ASP A 94 -5.87 -23.65 9.25
CA ASP A 94 -4.48 -23.58 9.72
C ASP A 94 -4.19 -24.64 10.79
N THR A 95 -5.21 -25.07 11.53
CA THR A 95 -5.12 -26.16 12.52
C THR A 95 -5.71 -27.47 12.01
N SER A 96 -6.90 -27.43 11.38
CA SER A 96 -7.60 -28.66 10.98
C SER A 96 -6.99 -29.33 9.74
N ALA A 97 -6.35 -28.56 8.87
CA ALA A 97 -5.72 -29.05 7.66
C ALA A 97 -4.53 -28.13 7.27
N PRO A 98 -3.39 -28.15 8.00
CA PRO A 98 -2.31 -27.17 7.86
C PRO A 98 -1.65 -27.11 6.46
N ASN A 99 -1.86 -28.14 5.64
CA ASN A 99 -1.38 -28.22 4.25
C ASN A 99 -2.45 -27.82 3.20
N ASP A 100 -3.67 -27.50 3.63
CA ASP A 100 -4.70 -27.00 2.74
C ASP A 100 -4.29 -25.62 2.21
N PRO A 101 -4.13 -25.45 0.89
CA PRO A 101 -3.61 -24.20 0.35
C PRO A 101 -4.52 -23.00 0.53
N ARG A 102 -5.75 -23.25 0.97
CA ARG A 102 -6.77 -22.25 1.25
C ARG A 102 -6.69 -21.70 2.67
N GLY A 103 -5.86 -22.29 3.55
CA GLY A 103 -5.69 -21.81 4.93
C GLY A 103 -5.15 -20.38 4.98
N PHE A 104 -5.48 -19.65 6.04
CA PHE A 104 -5.18 -18.22 6.14
C PHE A 104 -3.67 -17.95 6.10
N LEU A 105 -2.87 -18.73 6.84
CA LEU A 105 -1.41 -18.60 6.79
C LEU A 105 -0.84 -18.99 5.42
N ARG A 106 -1.47 -19.95 4.73
CA ARG A 106 -1.07 -20.33 3.37
C ARG A 106 -1.34 -19.23 2.35
N GLN A 107 -2.49 -18.56 2.45
CA GLN A 107 -2.79 -17.39 1.64
C GLN A 107 -1.81 -16.25 1.95
N ALA A 108 -1.61 -15.91 3.22
CA ALA A 108 -0.64 -14.89 3.64
C ALA A 108 0.78 -15.13 3.07
N ASN A 109 1.23 -16.39 3.06
CA ASN A 109 2.53 -16.78 2.51
C ASN A 109 2.63 -16.59 1.00
N VAL A 110 1.53 -16.55 0.23
CA VAL A 110 1.57 -16.23 -1.21
C VAL A 110 2.14 -14.83 -1.43
N HIS A 111 1.67 -13.84 -0.66
CA HIS A 111 2.21 -12.50 -0.71
C HIS A 111 3.68 -12.48 -0.27
N CYS A 112 4.01 -13.15 0.83
CA CYS A 112 5.41 -13.18 1.25
C CYS A 112 6.33 -13.83 0.19
N TRP A 113 5.90 -14.91 -0.46
CA TRP A 113 6.68 -15.56 -1.52
C TRP A 113 7.00 -14.58 -2.63
N TYR A 114 5.97 -13.97 -3.24
CA TYR A 114 6.14 -13.08 -4.39
C TYR A 114 6.80 -11.74 -4.05
N CYS A 115 6.84 -11.34 -2.78
CA CYS A 115 7.35 -10.03 -2.37
C CYS A 115 8.64 -10.07 -1.57
N GLY A 116 8.97 -11.22 -0.95
CA GLY A 116 10.10 -11.41 -0.04
C GLY A 116 11.18 -12.36 -0.54
N VAL A 117 10.85 -13.39 -1.33
CA VAL A 117 11.81 -14.47 -1.69
C VAL A 117 11.83 -14.80 -3.20
N GLY A 118 10.67 -14.81 -3.85
CA GLY A 118 10.45 -15.22 -5.23
C GLY A 118 10.53 -14.07 -6.25
N THR A 119 9.69 -14.13 -7.29
CA THR A 119 9.65 -13.10 -8.34
C THR A 119 9.04 -11.82 -7.78
N GLN A 120 9.86 -10.79 -7.55
CA GLN A 120 9.40 -9.50 -7.04
C GLN A 120 8.31 -8.90 -7.94
N VAL A 121 7.09 -8.81 -7.41
CA VAL A 121 5.92 -8.24 -8.10
C VAL A 121 5.72 -6.76 -7.79
N HIS A 122 6.31 -6.27 -6.70
CA HIS A 122 6.37 -4.85 -6.38
C HIS A 122 7.42 -4.13 -7.22
N PHE A 123 7.38 -2.80 -7.19
CA PHE A 123 8.29 -1.88 -7.87
C PHE A 123 8.35 -2.11 -9.38
N SER A 124 7.23 -2.54 -9.95
CA SER A 124 7.09 -2.82 -11.37
C SER A 124 5.62 -2.78 -11.78
N TRP A 125 5.39 -2.76 -13.10
CA TRP A 125 4.08 -2.87 -13.73
C TRP A 125 3.31 -4.15 -13.36
N GLN A 126 3.94 -5.13 -12.71
CA GLN A 126 3.26 -6.35 -12.26
C GLN A 126 2.31 -6.07 -11.10
N PHE A 127 2.57 -5.01 -10.32
CA PHE A 127 1.93 -4.71 -9.04
C PHE A 127 0.40 -4.86 -9.09
N PHE A 128 -0.27 -4.11 -9.96
CA PHE A 128 -1.73 -4.13 -10.04
C PHE A 128 -2.29 -5.47 -10.52
N ALA A 129 -1.73 -6.02 -11.59
CA ALA A 129 -2.25 -7.24 -12.21
C ALA A 129 -2.05 -8.48 -11.31
N TRP A 130 -0.93 -8.55 -10.60
CA TRP A 130 -0.69 -9.62 -9.63
C TRP A 130 -1.62 -9.52 -8.42
N HIS A 131 -1.77 -8.35 -7.81
CA HIS A 131 -2.66 -8.17 -6.65
C HIS A 131 -4.12 -8.41 -7.01
N ARG A 132 -4.56 -7.98 -8.20
CA ARG A 132 -5.89 -8.31 -8.74
C ARG A 132 -6.11 -9.82 -8.84
N ALA A 133 -5.15 -10.57 -9.40
CA ALA A 133 -5.22 -12.02 -9.47
C ALA A 133 -5.25 -12.65 -8.07
N TYR A 134 -4.43 -12.16 -7.15
CA TYR A 134 -4.37 -12.64 -5.77
C TYR A 134 -5.70 -12.47 -5.04
N LEU A 135 -6.27 -11.26 -5.06
CA LEU A 135 -7.57 -10.95 -4.46
C LEU A 135 -8.70 -11.80 -5.06
N TYR A 136 -8.65 -12.05 -6.37
CA TYR A 136 -9.65 -12.88 -7.05
C TYR A 136 -9.71 -14.31 -6.51
N PHE A 137 -8.55 -14.96 -6.36
CA PHE A 137 -8.53 -16.32 -5.80
C PHE A 137 -8.87 -16.30 -4.31
N HIS A 138 -8.37 -15.32 -3.54
CA HIS A 138 -8.69 -15.18 -2.12
C HIS A 138 -10.19 -15.00 -1.87
N GLU A 139 -10.86 -14.14 -2.63
CA GLU A 139 -12.32 -13.92 -2.57
C GLU A 139 -13.09 -15.22 -2.85
N ARG A 140 -12.70 -15.96 -3.89
CA ARG A 140 -13.34 -17.23 -4.26
C ARG A 140 -13.14 -18.30 -3.19
N ILE A 141 -11.95 -18.35 -2.59
CA ILE A 141 -11.65 -19.26 -1.49
C ILE A 141 -12.55 -18.96 -0.30
N LEU A 142 -12.64 -17.69 0.11
CA LEU A 142 -13.53 -17.26 1.20
C LEU A 142 -14.98 -17.69 0.93
N GLY A 143 -15.51 -17.38 -0.27
CA GLY A 143 -16.86 -17.78 -0.66
C GLY A 143 -17.07 -19.29 -0.64
N LYS A 144 -16.10 -20.07 -1.14
CA LYS A 144 -16.17 -21.54 -1.14
C LYS A 144 -16.21 -22.12 0.26
N LEU A 145 -15.48 -21.53 1.22
CA LEU A 145 -15.40 -22.03 2.59
C LEU A 145 -16.70 -21.85 3.37
N ILE A 146 -17.52 -20.88 3.00
CA ILE A 146 -18.85 -20.65 3.58
C ILE A 146 -20.00 -21.16 2.71
N GLY A 147 -19.70 -21.79 1.57
CA GLY A 147 -20.70 -22.29 0.64
C GLY A 147 -21.44 -21.20 -0.16
N ASP A 148 -20.91 -19.98 -0.21
CA ASP A 148 -21.47 -18.85 -0.95
C ASP A 148 -20.48 -18.27 -1.97
N MET A 149 -20.62 -18.67 -3.23
CA MET A 149 -19.79 -18.12 -4.32
C MET A 149 -20.21 -16.72 -4.79
N ASN A 150 -21.31 -16.16 -4.25
CA ASN A 150 -21.70 -14.76 -4.43
C ASN A 150 -20.99 -13.82 -3.44
N PHE A 151 -20.29 -14.36 -2.44
CA PHE A 151 -19.42 -13.59 -1.55
C PHE A 151 -18.49 -12.65 -2.34
N ARG A 152 -18.36 -11.40 -1.89
CA ARG A 152 -17.43 -10.41 -2.43
C ARG A 152 -16.61 -9.80 -1.31
N LEU A 153 -15.32 -9.61 -1.56
CA LEU A 153 -14.47 -8.88 -0.63
C LEU A 153 -14.94 -7.43 -0.53
N PRO A 154 -14.94 -6.82 0.67
CA PRO A 154 -15.08 -5.38 0.77
C PRO A 154 -13.78 -4.69 0.35
N TYR A 155 -13.87 -3.39 0.10
CA TYR A 155 -12.69 -2.52 -0.01
C TYR A 155 -12.69 -1.47 1.10
N TRP A 156 -11.51 -1.13 1.60
CA TRP A 156 -11.35 -0.02 2.55
C TRP A 156 -11.20 1.28 1.78
N ASP A 157 -12.25 2.09 1.76
CA ASP A 157 -12.34 3.33 0.99
C ASP A 157 -11.72 4.52 1.73
N TRP A 158 -10.45 4.37 2.12
CA TRP A 158 -9.65 5.38 2.81
C TRP A 158 -9.49 6.69 2.01
N ASP A 159 -9.82 6.69 0.72
CA ASP A 159 -9.88 7.87 -0.15
C ASP A 159 -11.10 8.76 0.15
N THR A 160 -12.05 8.28 0.95
CA THR A 160 -13.19 9.06 1.44
C THR A 160 -12.89 9.62 2.83
N ALA A 161 -13.00 10.94 3.02
CA ALA A 161 -12.60 11.64 4.25
C ALA A 161 -13.12 11.00 5.55
N ASN A 162 -14.40 10.61 5.58
CA ASN A 162 -15.02 10.02 6.78
C ASN A 162 -14.75 8.51 6.95
N HIS A 163 -14.02 7.88 6.03
CA HIS A 163 -13.78 6.43 6.00
C HIS A 163 -12.27 6.07 6.13
N ARG A 164 -11.45 7.05 6.55
CA ARG A 164 -10.01 6.88 6.80
C ARG A 164 -9.66 6.03 8.03
N LYS A 165 -10.63 5.76 8.91
CA LYS A 165 -10.47 4.83 10.05
C LYS A 165 -10.46 3.39 9.58
N LEU A 166 -9.85 2.51 10.37
CA LEU A 166 -10.04 1.07 10.20
C LEU A 166 -11.55 0.74 10.21
N PRO A 167 -12.08 0.02 9.22
CA PRO A 167 -13.51 -0.28 9.20
C PRO A 167 -13.90 -1.14 10.40
N GLY A 168 -15.07 -0.86 11.01
CA GLY A 168 -15.52 -1.49 12.26
C GLY A 168 -15.51 -3.02 12.25
N ALA A 169 -15.73 -3.66 11.10
CA ALA A 169 -15.63 -5.11 10.96
C ALA A 169 -14.27 -5.68 11.42
N TYR A 170 -13.19 -4.91 11.25
CA TYR A 170 -11.82 -5.29 11.58
C TYR A 170 -11.40 -4.93 13.00
N THR A 171 -12.22 -4.16 13.73
CA THR A 171 -11.88 -3.62 15.07
C THR A 171 -12.90 -3.96 16.15
N ASP A 172 -14.10 -4.47 15.82
CA ASP A 172 -15.14 -4.78 16.80
C ASP A 172 -15.54 -6.29 16.79
N PRO A 173 -15.35 -7.05 17.87
CA PRO A 173 -14.56 -6.68 19.05
C PRO A 173 -13.06 -6.55 18.70
N ASN A 174 -12.33 -5.79 19.51
CA ASN A 174 -10.93 -5.45 19.30
C ASN A 174 -9.98 -6.51 19.90
N ASP A 175 -10.31 -7.78 19.69
CA ASP A 175 -9.61 -8.91 20.29
C ASP A 175 -9.68 -10.17 19.41
N ASN A 176 -9.02 -11.24 19.86
CA ASN A 176 -8.89 -12.48 19.11
C ASN A 176 -10.20 -13.26 18.92
N SER A 177 -11.31 -12.84 19.53
CA SER A 177 -12.63 -13.40 19.21
C SER A 177 -13.13 -12.92 17.83
N ASN A 178 -12.64 -11.77 17.34
CA ASN A 178 -12.89 -11.29 16.00
C ASN A 178 -11.89 -11.93 15.00
N PRO A 179 -12.34 -12.74 14.03
CA PRO A 179 -11.44 -13.37 13.06
C PRO A 179 -10.76 -12.37 12.11
N LEU A 180 -11.23 -11.13 12.06
CA LEU A 180 -10.68 -10.03 11.27
C LEU A 180 -9.68 -9.16 12.05
N TRP A 181 -9.59 -9.36 13.36
CA TRP A 181 -8.67 -8.63 14.22
C TRP A 181 -7.22 -9.08 13.97
N ASN A 182 -6.29 -8.13 14.10
CA ASN A 182 -4.86 -8.40 14.16
C ASN A 182 -4.25 -7.51 15.26
N GLY A 183 -3.77 -8.13 16.33
CA GLY A 183 -3.19 -7.42 17.48
C GLY A 183 -1.78 -6.87 17.26
N THR A 184 -1.19 -7.03 16.08
CA THR A 184 0.14 -6.46 15.76
C THR A 184 0.06 -5.02 15.25
N ARG A 185 -1.13 -4.55 14.84
CA ARG A 185 -1.36 -3.20 14.31
C ARG A 185 -0.82 -2.16 15.27
N SER A 186 -0.15 -1.15 14.72
CA SER A 186 0.30 0.02 15.49
C SER A 186 -0.79 1.09 15.55
N MET A 187 -1.72 1.07 14.60
CA MET A 187 -2.89 1.95 14.52
C MET A 187 -4.00 1.50 15.49
N ASP A 188 -4.49 2.44 16.31
CA ASP A 188 -5.66 2.26 17.15
C ASP A 188 -6.96 2.36 16.32
N PRO A 189 -8.06 1.68 16.69
CA PRO A 189 -9.34 1.81 15.99
C PRO A 189 -9.86 3.25 15.84
N THR A 190 -9.43 4.17 16.71
CA THR A 190 -9.83 5.59 16.66
C THR A 190 -8.98 6.44 15.73
N ASP A 191 -7.80 5.96 15.34
CA ASP A 191 -6.89 6.64 14.43
C ASP A 191 -7.44 6.67 12.99
N GLU A 192 -6.95 7.63 12.20
CA GLU A 192 -7.25 7.78 10.78
C GLU A 192 -5.97 7.70 9.96
N ILE A 193 -6.05 7.13 8.75
CA ILE A 193 -4.99 7.31 7.77
C ILE A 193 -4.84 8.80 7.49
N PRO A 194 -3.62 9.37 7.56
CA PRO A 194 -3.41 10.80 7.37
C PRO A 194 -3.88 11.27 6.00
N GLU A 195 -4.59 12.40 5.98
CA GLU A 195 -5.06 13.03 4.73
C GLU A 195 -3.94 13.27 3.72
N GLU A 196 -2.72 13.56 4.19
CA GLU A 196 -1.57 13.79 3.31
C GLU A 196 -1.14 12.56 2.50
N ASP A 197 -1.63 11.36 2.84
CA ASP A 197 -1.33 10.12 2.13
C ASP A 197 -2.47 9.61 1.28
N VAL A 198 -3.69 10.05 1.53
CA VAL A 198 -4.92 9.48 0.91
C VAL A 198 -5.93 10.51 0.46
N GLY A 199 -5.63 11.79 0.67
CA GLY A 199 -6.48 12.91 0.33
C GLY A 199 -6.56 13.17 -1.17
N GLU A 200 -7.32 14.21 -1.51
CA GLU A 200 -7.67 14.57 -2.89
C GLU A 200 -6.43 14.75 -3.78
N ASP A 201 -5.41 15.49 -3.32
CA ASP A 201 -4.15 15.69 -4.04
C ASP A 201 -3.48 14.36 -4.47
N VAL A 202 -3.48 13.36 -3.59
CA VAL A 202 -2.85 12.05 -3.84
C VAL A 202 -3.67 11.27 -4.85
N MET A 203 -4.99 11.24 -4.65
CA MET A 203 -5.90 10.51 -5.53
C MET A 203 -5.97 11.15 -6.91
N GLU A 204 -5.97 12.48 -7.01
CA GLU A 204 -5.89 13.20 -8.28
C GLU A 204 -4.58 12.86 -9.01
N ALA A 205 -3.44 12.90 -8.32
CA ALA A 205 -2.15 12.55 -8.92
C ALA A 205 -2.17 11.14 -9.56
N ALA A 206 -2.72 10.17 -8.84
CA ALA A 206 -2.86 8.81 -9.34
C ALA A 206 -3.83 8.72 -10.53
N LEU A 207 -5.06 9.22 -10.37
CA LEU A 207 -6.16 8.97 -11.30
C LEU A 207 -6.07 9.81 -12.58
N THR A 208 -5.24 10.85 -12.57
CA THR A 208 -4.98 11.70 -13.74
C THR A 208 -3.67 11.37 -14.45
N ALA A 209 -3.05 10.24 -14.10
CA ALA A 209 -1.84 9.77 -14.77
C ALA A 209 -2.10 9.45 -16.24
N ASP A 210 -1.38 10.07 -17.17
CA ASP A 210 -1.78 10.04 -18.58
C ASP A 210 -1.57 8.66 -19.23
N THR A 211 -0.64 7.88 -18.70
CA THR A 211 -0.28 6.56 -19.23
C THR A 211 -0.25 5.53 -18.12
N PHE A 212 -0.42 4.26 -18.50
CA PHE A 212 -0.20 3.17 -17.55
C PHE A 212 1.23 3.14 -17.01
N THR A 213 2.22 3.67 -17.75
CA THR A 213 3.59 3.75 -17.24
C THR A 213 3.70 4.64 -16.00
N GLU A 214 2.94 5.74 -15.95
CA GLU A 214 2.88 6.58 -14.75
C GLU A 214 1.99 5.97 -13.67
N PHE A 215 0.82 5.45 -14.08
CA PHE A 215 -0.15 4.88 -13.14
C PHE A 215 0.35 3.56 -12.52
N GLY A 216 0.67 2.57 -13.35
CA GLY A 216 1.02 1.22 -12.94
C GLY A 216 2.51 0.91 -12.94
N GLY A 217 3.36 1.75 -13.57
CA GLY A 217 4.82 1.58 -13.59
C GLY A 217 5.38 0.92 -14.86
N THR A 218 6.64 0.51 -14.80
CA THR A 218 7.37 -0.16 -15.90
C THR A 218 7.91 -1.52 -15.47
N THR A 219 8.68 -2.21 -16.30
CA THR A 219 9.37 -3.45 -15.92
C THR A 219 10.22 -3.34 -14.65
N SER A 220 10.67 -2.14 -14.29
CA SER A 220 11.62 -1.91 -13.19
C SER A 220 11.31 -0.64 -12.40
N SER A 221 10.07 -0.16 -12.45
CA SER A 221 9.62 1.04 -11.73
C SER A 221 8.22 0.83 -11.20
N SER A 222 7.99 1.25 -9.96
CA SER A 222 6.64 1.48 -9.43
C SER A 222 5.91 2.57 -10.21
N GLY A 223 4.59 2.47 -10.25
CA GLY A 223 3.72 3.59 -10.62
C GLY A 223 3.35 4.45 -9.40
N ILE A 224 2.63 5.55 -9.63
CA ILE A 224 2.24 6.52 -8.58
C ILE A 224 1.59 5.83 -7.38
N PRO A 225 0.53 5.03 -7.54
CA PRO A 225 -0.26 4.57 -6.40
C PRO A 225 0.46 3.55 -5.53
N GLU A 226 1.43 2.81 -6.07
CA GLU A 226 2.20 1.79 -5.34
C GLU A 226 3.04 2.41 -4.22
N GLY A 227 3.57 3.61 -4.43
CA GLY A 227 4.28 4.39 -3.41
C GLY A 227 3.31 4.97 -2.40
N THR A 228 2.62 6.05 -2.80
CA THR A 228 1.55 6.68 -2.03
C THR A 228 0.33 6.76 -2.95
N PRO A 229 -0.83 6.20 -2.57
CA PRO A 229 -1.27 5.90 -1.20
C PRO A 229 -0.93 4.50 -0.65
N HIS A 230 -0.68 3.49 -1.50
CA HIS A 230 -0.56 2.08 -1.06
C HIS A 230 0.47 1.88 0.06
N GLY A 231 1.72 2.27 -0.19
CA GLY A 231 2.80 2.07 0.77
C GLY A 231 2.60 2.87 2.06
N ALA A 232 1.96 4.05 1.97
CA ALA A 232 1.68 4.87 3.15
C ALA A 232 0.68 4.18 4.08
N VAL A 233 -0.44 3.67 3.55
CA VAL A 233 -1.44 2.92 4.34
C VAL A 233 -0.82 1.69 5.00
N HIS A 234 0.08 0.98 4.30
CA HIS A 234 0.82 -0.13 4.88
C HIS A 234 1.64 0.29 6.12
N VAL A 235 2.38 1.41 6.01
CA VAL A 235 3.19 1.95 7.12
C VAL A 235 2.31 2.45 8.25
N ASP A 236 1.21 3.14 7.95
CA ASP A 236 0.34 3.78 8.94
C ASP A 236 -0.43 2.76 9.78
N VAL A 237 -0.90 1.66 9.17
CA VAL A 237 -1.50 0.55 9.93
C VAL A 237 -0.44 -0.11 10.82
N GLY A 238 0.79 -0.24 10.32
CA GLY A 238 1.93 -0.82 11.04
C GLY A 238 1.75 -2.30 11.38
N GLY A 239 2.56 -2.82 12.29
CA GLY A 239 2.53 -4.25 12.63
C GLY A 239 2.84 -5.15 11.45
N ASP A 240 2.03 -6.20 11.28
CA ASP A 240 2.11 -7.09 10.12
C ASP A 240 1.99 -6.32 8.79
N MET A 241 1.10 -5.31 8.70
CA MET A 241 0.90 -4.49 7.50
C MET A 241 2.15 -3.69 7.10
N GLY A 242 3.04 -3.38 8.05
CA GLY A 242 4.23 -2.58 7.81
C GLY A 242 5.34 -3.28 7.02
N PHE A 243 5.21 -4.58 6.72
CA PHE A 243 6.23 -5.33 5.99
C PHE A 243 5.62 -6.29 4.97
N PHE A 244 6.25 -6.41 3.80
CA PHE A 244 5.70 -7.25 2.73
C PHE A 244 5.66 -8.74 3.11
N ASP A 245 6.55 -9.23 3.96
CA ASP A 245 6.59 -10.63 4.36
C ASP A 245 5.49 -11.02 5.35
N SER A 246 4.88 -10.04 6.01
CA SER A 246 3.84 -10.25 7.02
C SER A 246 2.48 -9.66 6.66
N ALA A 247 2.39 -8.70 5.73
CA ALA A 247 1.17 -7.93 5.52
C ALA A 247 -0.07 -8.79 5.25
N GLY A 248 0.06 -9.87 4.48
CA GLY A 248 -1.04 -10.81 4.22
C GLY A 248 -1.59 -11.55 5.45
N LYS A 249 -0.91 -11.47 6.62
CA LYS A 249 -1.36 -12.02 7.90
C LYS A 249 -2.35 -11.12 8.63
N ASP A 250 -2.56 -9.90 8.14
CA ASP A 250 -3.65 -9.02 8.58
C ASP A 250 -4.82 -9.08 7.59
N PRO A 251 -6.04 -9.50 8.00
CA PRO A 251 -7.22 -9.49 7.13
C PRO A 251 -7.55 -8.13 6.49
N VAL A 252 -7.12 -6.99 7.08
CA VAL A 252 -7.34 -5.67 6.48
C VAL A 252 -6.51 -5.46 5.21
N PHE A 253 -5.41 -6.19 5.03
CA PHE A 253 -4.60 -6.21 3.81
C PHE A 253 -5.46 -6.38 2.56
N TYR A 254 -6.38 -7.35 2.59
CA TYR A 254 -7.19 -7.69 1.43
C TYR A 254 -8.22 -6.60 1.11
N ALA A 255 -8.73 -5.89 2.12
CA ALA A 255 -9.61 -4.73 1.91
C ALA A 255 -8.84 -3.49 1.44
N HIS A 256 -7.64 -3.26 1.97
CA HIS A 256 -6.74 -2.21 1.48
C HIS A 256 -6.41 -2.43 0.00
N HIS A 257 -5.94 -3.63 -0.35
CA HIS A 257 -5.62 -3.99 -1.74
C HIS A 257 -6.84 -4.04 -2.64
N ALA A 258 -8.03 -4.35 -2.13
CA ALA A 258 -9.26 -4.22 -2.92
C ALA A 258 -9.55 -2.75 -3.29
N ASN A 259 -9.16 -1.77 -2.47
CA ASN A 259 -9.25 -0.35 -2.83
C ASN A 259 -8.13 0.07 -3.80
N VAL A 260 -6.93 -0.47 -3.65
CA VAL A 260 -5.85 -0.27 -4.65
C VAL A 260 -6.28 -0.83 -6.01
N ASP A 261 -6.86 -2.03 -6.06
CA ASP A 261 -7.41 -2.63 -7.27
C ASP A 261 -8.56 -1.79 -7.87
N LYS A 262 -9.36 -1.15 -7.02
CA LYS A 262 -10.39 -0.18 -7.42
C LYS A 262 -9.76 1.03 -8.11
N MET A 263 -8.63 1.55 -7.63
CA MET A 263 -7.95 2.68 -8.28
C MET A 263 -7.61 2.39 -9.75
N TRP A 264 -7.25 1.15 -10.11
CA TRP A 264 -7.00 0.80 -11.52
C TRP A 264 -8.29 0.78 -12.35
N SER A 265 -9.39 0.28 -11.78
CA SER A 265 -10.73 0.43 -12.36
C SER A 265 -11.07 1.90 -12.60
N ASP A 266 -10.79 2.74 -11.61
CA ASP A 266 -11.18 4.14 -11.60
C ASP A 266 -10.35 4.96 -12.58
N TRP A 267 -9.04 4.69 -12.63
CA TRP A 267 -8.14 5.24 -13.63
C TRP A 267 -8.63 4.91 -15.04
N ASN A 268 -8.93 3.65 -15.36
CA ASN A 268 -9.45 3.25 -16.67
C ASN A 268 -10.75 3.98 -17.07
N LYS A 269 -11.56 4.41 -16.10
CA LYS A 269 -12.82 5.14 -16.34
C LYS A 269 -12.66 6.65 -16.34
N ALA A 270 -11.59 7.17 -15.74
CA ALA A 270 -11.37 8.61 -15.58
C ALA A 270 -11.05 9.33 -16.90
N SER A 271 -10.62 8.61 -17.94
CA SER A 271 -10.43 9.20 -19.28
C SER A 271 -10.56 8.15 -20.36
N SER A 272 -11.09 8.53 -21.51
CA SER A 272 -11.09 7.69 -22.72
C SER A 272 -9.70 7.45 -23.30
N THR A 273 -8.71 8.27 -22.92
CA THR A 273 -7.30 8.10 -23.30
C THR A 273 -6.54 7.12 -22.40
N HIS A 274 -7.09 6.75 -21.24
CA HIS A 274 -6.47 5.78 -20.35
C HIS A 274 -6.60 4.36 -20.91
N THR A 275 -5.49 3.82 -21.40
CA THR A 275 -5.44 2.49 -21.98
C THR A 275 -4.60 1.54 -21.12
N ASN A 276 -5.12 0.33 -20.91
CA ASN A 276 -4.37 -0.77 -20.32
C ASN A 276 -3.10 -1.12 -21.15
N PRO A 277 -2.07 -1.73 -20.53
CA PRO A 277 -0.85 -2.12 -21.24
C PRO A 277 -1.12 -3.08 -22.39
N THR A 278 -0.52 -2.79 -23.54
CA THR A 278 -0.61 -3.65 -24.74
C THR A 278 0.70 -4.39 -25.04
N ALA A 279 1.78 -4.05 -24.32
CA ALA A 279 3.09 -4.66 -24.52
C ALA A 279 3.04 -6.18 -24.26
N ALA A 280 3.54 -6.98 -25.22
CA ALA A 280 3.59 -8.44 -25.10
C ALA A 280 4.35 -8.91 -23.84
N ALA A 281 5.39 -8.17 -23.44
CA ALA A 281 6.13 -8.44 -22.22
C ALA A 281 5.25 -8.36 -20.96
N PHE A 282 4.32 -7.41 -20.90
CA PHE A 282 3.34 -7.31 -19.84
C PHE A 282 2.27 -8.40 -19.98
N LEU A 283 1.64 -8.52 -21.15
CA LEU A 283 0.50 -9.42 -21.37
C LEU A 283 0.83 -10.90 -21.13
N ASN A 284 2.09 -11.29 -21.32
CA ASN A 284 2.58 -12.65 -21.10
C ASN A 284 3.08 -12.94 -19.68
N LEU A 285 3.12 -11.93 -18.79
CA LEU A 285 3.39 -12.16 -17.37
C LEU A 285 2.42 -13.22 -16.84
N THR A 286 2.97 -14.17 -16.08
CA THR A 286 2.25 -15.35 -15.64
C THR A 286 2.55 -15.62 -14.17
N TRP A 287 1.51 -15.88 -13.39
CA TRP A 287 1.61 -16.20 -11.98
C TRP A 287 0.78 -17.43 -11.66
N ASN A 288 1.07 -18.06 -10.52
CA ASN A 288 0.40 -19.28 -10.12
C ASN A 288 -0.25 -19.11 -8.74
N PHE A 289 -1.50 -19.55 -8.63
CA PHE A 289 -2.29 -19.51 -7.40
C PHE A 289 -3.09 -20.79 -7.26
N TYR A 290 -3.40 -21.20 -6.04
CA TYR A 290 -4.44 -22.21 -5.82
C TYR A 290 -5.82 -21.58 -5.97
N ASP A 291 -6.70 -22.23 -6.73
CA ASP A 291 -8.12 -21.88 -6.76
C ASP A 291 -8.88 -22.45 -5.54
N GLU A 292 -10.17 -22.11 -5.43
CA GLU A 292 -11.02 -22.56 -4.33
C GLU A 292 -11.23 -24.08 -4.27
N ASN A 293 -10.89 -24.79 -5.34
CA ASN A 293 -10.94 -26.25 -5.45
C ASN A 293 -9.55 -26.89 -5.26
N LYS A 294 -8.58 -26.13 -4.73
CA LYS A 294 -7.20 -26.58 -4.50
C LYS A 294 -6.46 -26.96 -5.78
N VAL A 295 -6.88 -26.42 -6.93
CA VAL A 295 -6.18 -26.64 -8.20
C VAL A 295 -5.17 -25.52 -8.40
N TRP A 296 -3.93 -25.87 -8.71
CA TRP A 296 -2.88 -24.91 -9.08
C TRP A 296 -3.16 -24.32 -10.45
N ARG A 297 -3.51 -23.05 -10.48
CA ARG A 297 -3.89 -22.30 -11.67
C ARG A 297 -2.80 -21.35 -12.08
N SER A 298 -2.47 -21.37 -13.37
CA SER A 298 -1.66 -20.36 -14.02
C SER A 298 -2.55 -19.32 -14.67
N ILE A 299 -2.35 -18.05 -14.32
CA ILE A 299 -3.11 -16.91 -14.85
C ILE A 299 -2.15 -15.89 -15.45
N LYS A 300 -2.56 -15.24 -16.54
CA LYS A 300 -1.79 -14.22 -17.24
C LYS A 300 -2.29 -12.81 -16.94
N ALA A 301 -1.41 -11.82 -17.06
CA ALA A 301 -1.79 -10.41 -16.97
C ALA A 301 -2.89 -10.03 -17.98
N SER A 302 -2.85 -10.58 -19.20
CA SER A 302 -3.90 -10.36 -20.21
C SER A 302 -5.30 -10.86 -19.79
N GLN A 303 -5.39 -11.72 -18.78
CA GLN A 303 -6.63 -12.31 -18.29
C GLN A 303 -7.24 -11.53 -17.11
N VAL A 304 -6.54 -10.51 -16.60
CA VAL A 304 -6.99 -9.71 -15.44
C VAL A 304 -7.15 -8.23 -15.77
N LEU A 305 -7.03 -7.83 -17.03
CA LEU A 305 -7.18 -6.43 -17.44
C LEU A 305 -8.59 -5.89 -17.15
N ASN A 306 -9.62 -6.73 -17.36
CA ASN A 306 -11.02 -6.34 -17.21
C ASN A 306 -11.69 -7.17 -16.11
N HIS A 307 -11.79 -6.58 -14.92
CA HIS A 307 -12.31 -7.26 -13.74
C HIS A 307 -13.79 -7.67 -13.87
N ASP A 308 -14.60 -6.92 -14.61
CA ASP A 308 -16.04 -7.15 -14.78
C ASP A 308 -16.34 -8.32 -15.73
N THR A 309 -15.72 -8.32 -16.90
CA THR A 309 -15.99 -9.26 -17.99
C THR A 309 -15.16 -10.54 -17.88
N GLN A 310 -13.95 -10.48 -17.32
CA GLN A 310 -13.08 -11.64 -17.15
C GLN A 310 -13.21 -12.26 -15.74
N MET A 311 -13.28 -11.43 -14.70
CA MET A 311 -13.18 -11.86 -13.30
C MET A 311 -14.50 -11.77 -12.51
N ARG A 312 -15.53 -11.17 -13.12
CA ARG A 312 -16.93 -11.17 -12.66
C ARG A 312 -17.15 -10.49 -11.31
N TYR A 313 -16.46 -9.37 -11.09
CA TYR A 313 -16.79 -8.43 -10.03
C TYR A 313 -16.73 -6.99 -10.53
N THR A 314 -17.42 -6.10 -9.85
CA THR A 314 -17.31 -4.64 -10.04
C THR A 314 -17.01 -3.99 -8.69
N TYR A 315 -16.87 -2.68 -8.68
CA TYR A 315 -16.94 -1.89 -7.46
C TYR A 315 -18.31 -1.22 -7.39
N GLY A 316 -18.91 -1.20 -6.21
CA GLY A 316 -20.13 -0.44 -5.95
C GLY A 316 -19.94 1.06 -6.21
N PRO A 317 -21.02 1.86 -6.15
CA PRO A 317 -20.91 3.31 -6.36
C PRO A 317 -19.83 3.90 -5.45
N SER A 318 -18.86 4.57 -6.07
CA SER A 318 -17.86 5.36 -5.36
C SER A 318 -18.36 6.79 -5.31
N LYS A 319 -18.32 7.43 -4.14
CA LYS A 319 -18.57 8.88 -4.05
C LYS A 319 -17.59 9.69 -4.90
N PHE A 320 -16.39 9.15 -5.16
CA PHE A 320 -15.47 9.75 -6.13
C PHE A 320 -16.12 9.82 -7.51
N PHE A 321 -16.78 8.76 -8.03
CA PHE A 321 -17.51 8.80 -9.30
C PHE A 321 -18.72 9.74 -9.31
N GLU A 322 -19.31 10.05 -8.16
CA GLU A 322 -20.39 11.05 -8.06
C GLU A 322 -19.83 12.49 -8.09
N GLN A 323 -18.58 12.68 -7.65
CA GLN A 323 -17.83 13.94 -7.71
C GLN A 323 -16.93 14.05 -8.95
N LEU A 324 -16.71 12.94 -9.65
CA LEU A 324 -15.84 12.84 -10.82
C LEU A 324 -16.35 13.65 -11.99
N PRO A 325 -17.67 13.73 -12.30
CA PRO A 325 -18.19 14.67 -13.28
C PRO A 325 -17.83 16.11 -12.90
N CYS A 326 -17.88 16.50 -11.63
CA CYS A 326 -17.43 17.82 -11.20
C CYS A 326 -15.92 18.06 -11.39
N LEU A 327 -15.11 16.99 -11.34
CA LEU A 327 -13.65 17.00 -11.54
C LEU A 327 -13.20 16.76 -13.01
N LEU A 328 -14.05 16.13 -13.84
CA LEU A 328 -13.76 15.68 -15.21
C LEU A 328 -14.63 16.31 -16.31
N ASP A 329 -15.78 16.93 -16.00
CA ASP A 329 -16.68 17.57 -16.98
C ASP A 329 -16.02 18.75 -17.72
N TRP A 330 -14.75 19.04 -17.44
CA TRP A 330 -14.01 20.10 -18.11
C TRP A 330 -12.92 19.68 -19.11
N PHE A 331 -12.31 18.49 -19.11
CA PHE A 331 -11.09 18.31 -19.94
C PHE A 331 -10.75 16.89 -20.44
N PRO A 332 -10.67 16.67 -21.76
CA PRO A 332 -9.79 15.66 -22.35
C PRO A 332 -8.35 16.21 -22.47
N ILE A 333 -7.36 15.47 -22.00
CA ILE A 333 -5.92 15.83 -22.06
C ILE A 333 -5.17 14.86 -22.98
N LYS A 334 -4.31 15.38 -23.85
CA LYS A 334 -3.28 14.64 -24.59
C LYS A 334 -1.90 15.15 -24.20
N THR A 335 -0.93 14.25 -24.01
CA THR A 335 0.43 14.60 -23.63
C THR A 335 1.44 14.42 -24.75
N ASP A 336 2.39 15.36 -24.81
CA ASP A 336 3.62 15.30 -25.61
C ASP A 336 4.83 15.24 -24.66
N TRP A 337 5.60 14.16 -24.71
CA TRP A 337 6.63 13.82 -23.72
C TRP A 337 7.98 14.44 -24.08
N ARG A 338 8.62 15.16 -23.15
CA ARG A 338 10.05 15.51 -23.27
C ARG A 338 10.80 15.26 -21.96
N ILE A 339 11.70 14.28 -21.99
CA ILE A 339 12.64 13.95 -20.91
C ILE A 339 13.78 14.98 -20.91
N SER A 340 14.13 15.53 -19.76
CA SER A 340 15.31 16.38 -19.57
C SER A 340 16.14 15.88 -18.38
N ARG A 341 17.46 15.73 -18.57
CA ARG A 341 18.42 15.35 -17.52
C ARG A 341 19.12 16.56 -16.90
N THR A 342 19.35 16.46 -15.59
CA THR A 342 20.06 17.37 -14.66
C THR A 342 19.26 18.61 -14.22
N LEU A 343 18.89 18.66 -12.93
CA LEU A 343 17.97 19.65 -12.37
C LEU A 343 18.62 21.04 -12.21
N LYS A 344 18.27 21.96 -13.10
CA LYS A 344 18.30 23.40 -12.85
C LYS A 344 16.93 23.95 -13.18
N VAL A 345 16.20 24.43 -12.18
CA VAL A 345 14.95 25.16 -12.41
C VAL A 345 15.33 26.54 -12.95
N THR A 346 15.41 26.65 -14.27
CA THR A 346 15.71 27.93 -14.92
C THR A 346 14.47 28.83 -14.91
N GLY A 347 14.69 30.16 -15.01
CA GLY A 347 13.58 31.12 -15.11
C GLY A 347 12.56 30.78 -16.21
N PRO A 348 12.97 30.41 -17.43
CA PRO A 348 12.06 29.97 -18.49
C PRO A 348 11.28 28.70 -18.16
N MET A 349 11.93 27.71 -17.54
CA MET A 349 11.26 26.46 -17.14
C MET A 349 10.19 26.73 -16.08
N ARG A 350 10.50 27.61 -15.11
CA ARG A 350 9.53 28.09 -14.12
C ARG A 350 8.34 28.78 -14.78
N ALA A 351 8.59 29.74 -15.66
CA ALA A 351 7.53 30.50 -16.33
C ALA A 351 6.61 29.56 -17.12
N LYS A 352 7.17 28.53 -17.77
CA LYS A 352 6.37 27.49 -18.43
C LYS A 352 5.49 26.73 -17.42
N MET A 353 6.07 26.20 -16.34
CA MET A 353 5.33 25.41 -15.35
C MET A 353 4.22 26.23 -14.66
N MET A 354 4.51 27.47 -14.25
CA MET A 354 3.50 28.36 -13.67
C MET A 354 2.38 28.66 -14.67
N LYS A 355 2.74 29.00 -15.92
CA LYS A 355 1.74 29.20 -16.98
C LYS A 355 0.88 27.97 -17.20
N THR A 356 1.46 26.78 -17.19
CA THR A 356 0.71 25.51 -17.30
C THR A 356 -0.32 25.41 -16.18
N VAL A 357 0.07 25.63 -14.92
CA VAL A 357 -0.85 25.55 -13.78
C VAL A 357 -1.91 26.66 -13.81
N ASP A 358 -1.53 27.89 -14.14
CA ASP A 358 -2.47 29.03 -14.26
C ASP A 358 -3.53 28.78 -15.35
N GLN A 359 -3.17 28.01 -16.38
CA GLN A 359 -4.07 27.62 -17.46
C GLN A 359 -4.89 26.35 -17.14
N GLY A 360 -4.78 25.82 -15.91
CA GLY A 360 -5.47 24.61 -15.45
C GLY A 360 -4.75 23.30 -15.83
N GLY A 361 -3.57 23.39 -16.46
CA GLY A 361 -2.71 22.23 -16.73
C GLY A 361 -2.00 21.74 -15.46
N ARG A 362 -1.34 20.58 -15.54
CA ARG A 362 -0.68 19.94 -14.40
C ARG A 362 0.82 19.88 -14.56
N VAL A 363 1.55 19.98 -13.44
CA VAL A 363 3.00 19.79 -13.38
C VAL A 363 3.33 18.70 -12.39
N ARG A 364 4.21 17.77 -12.76
CA ARG A 364 4.66 16.68 -11.89
C ARG A 364 6.16 16.69 -11.71
N LEU A 365 6.62 16.40 -10.50
CA LEU A 365 8.02 16.15 -10.16
C LEU A 365 8.25 14.64 -10.06
N HIS A 366 9.17 14.12 -10.86
CA HIS A 366 9.58 12.72 -10.86
C HIS A 366 10.97 12.59 -10.22
N LEU A 367 11.10 11.76 -9.19
CA LEU A 367 12.35 11.36 -8.55
C LEU A 367 12.61 9.89 -8.90
N ASN A 368 13.50 9.64 -9.85
CA ASN A 368 13.84 8.31 -10.33
C ASN A 368 15.14 7.80 -9.69
N ASP A 369 15.13 6.53 -9.32
CA ASP A 369 16.13 5.85 -8.50
C ASP A 369 16.45 6.65 -7.21
N LEU A 370 15.42 7.07 -6.48
CA LEU A 370 15.54 7.75 -5.19
C LEU A 370 16.09 6.80 -4.12
N ALA A 371 17.29 7.08 -3.63
CA ALA A 371 17.86 6.39 -2.48
C ALA A 371 17.13 6.79 -1.19
N VAL A 372 16.52 5.80 -0.53
CA VAL A 372 15.80 5.96 0.73
C VAL A 372 16.48 5.17 1.85
N PRO A 373 16.39 5.60 3.12
CA PRO A 373 16.87 4.80 4.24
C PRO A 373 16.13 3.46 4.33
N LEU A 374 16.85 2.40 4.73
CA LEU A 374 16.32 1.02 4.84
C LEU A 374 16.35 0.49 6.28
N GLU A 375 16.40 1.38 7.27
CA GLU A 375 16.43 1.01 8.68
C GLU A 375 15.09 0.44 9.14
N LYS A 376 13.98 0.97 8.60
CA LYS A 376 12.61 0.56 8.88
C LYS A 376 11.65 1.00 7.78
N SER A 377 10.47 0.39 7.76
CA SER A 377 9.35 0.92 6.97
C SER A 377 8.90 2.26 7.56
N ALA A 378 8.71 3.26 6.71
CA ALA A 378 8.44 4.64 7.12
C ALA A 378 7.79 5.44 5.99
N VAL A 379 7.05 6.49 6.38
CA VAL A 379 6.62 7.55 5.47
C VAL A 379 7.52 8.76 5.66
N TYR A 380 8.07 9.25 4.56
CA TYR A 380 8.90 10.45 4.53
C TYR A 380 8.11 11.58 3.87
N ARG A 381 8.17 12.78 4.46
CA ARG A 381 7.67 14.00 3.84
C ARG A 381 8.76 14.62 2.98
N LEU A 382 8.40 14.95 1.74
CA LEU A 382 9.28 15.56 0.75
C LEU A 382 9.15 17.08 0.80
N TYR A 383 10.30 17.75 0.88
CA TYR A 383 10.43 19.19 1.00
C TYR A 383 11.26 19.80 -0.12
N ALA A 384 10.87 21.00 -0.55
CA ALA A 384 11.56 21.79 -1.57
C ALA A 384 12.97 22.18 -1.13
N THR A 385 13.19 22.44 0.17
CA THR A 385 14.51 22.80 0.72
C THR A 385 14.76 22.17 2.09
N PRO A 386 16.03 22.01 2.51
CA PRO A 386 16.36 21.55 3.86
C PRO A 386 15.88 22.55 4.94
N GLU A 387 15.79 23.84 4.61
CA GLU A 387 15.27 24.85 5.52
C GLU A 387 13.77 24.66 5.78
N SER A 388 12.97 24.40 4.74
CA SER A 388 11.55 24.07 4.91
C SER A 388 11.33 22.77 5.70
N ALA A 389 12.24 21.82 5.55
CA ALA A 389 12.23 20.55 6.26
C ALA A 389 12.52 20.68 7.77
N LYS A 390 13.15 21.77 8.25
CA LYS A 390 13.47 21.94 9.69
C LYS A 390 12.23 22.04 10.56
N ALA A 391 11.19 22.72 10.08
CA ALA A 391 9.96 22.89 10.83
C ALA A 391 9.11 21.61 10.80
N ASP A 392 9.03 20.95 9.64
CA ASP A 392 8.20 19.76 9.39
C ASP A 392 6.79 19.87 10.02
N GLU A 393 6.02 20.84 9.52
CA GLU A 393 4.60 21.01 9.89
C GLU A 393 3.68 20.22 8.93
N GLY A 394 4.24 19.33 8.10
CA GLY A 394 3.49 18.56 7.11
C GLY A 394 2.85 19.44 6.02
N PRO A 395 1.62 19.13 5.55
CA PRO A 395 0.98 19.84 4.44
C PRO A 395 0.80 21.34 4.64
N GLY A 396 0.73 21.81 5.90
CA GLY A 396 0.60 23.24 6.22
C GLY A 396 1.89 24.04 6.04
N SER A 397 3.04 23.39 5.88
CA SER A 397 4.34 24.07 5.81
C SER A 397 4.69 24.58 4.41
N LYS A 398 5.30 25.77 4.37
CA LYS A 398 5.88 26.32 3.14
C LYS A 398 7.01 25.44 2.65
N GLY A 399 6.86 24.85 1.47
CA GLY A 399 7.87 23.95 0.88
C GLY A 399 7.56 22.46 0.97
N TYR A 400 6.44 22.07 1.58
CA TYR A 400 5.96 20.69 1.50
C TYR A 400 5.54 20.33 0.07
N LEU A 401 5.97 19.17 -0.42
CA LEU A 401 5.67 18.69 -1.77
C LEU A 401 4.75 17.47 -1.77
N GLY A 402 4.90 16.55 -0.82
CA GLY A 402 4.11 15.33 -0.71
C GLY A 402 4.76 14.29 0.21
N THR A 403 4.27 13.06 0.20
CA THR A 403 4.88 11.94 0.94
C THR A 403 5.54 10.90 0.03
N VAL A 404 6.48 10.17 0.61
CA VAL A 404 7.18 9.03 0.02
C VAL A 404 7.14 7.89 1.03
N ALA A 405 6.38 6.85 0.74
CA ALA A 405 6.34 5.67 1.60
C ALA A 405 7.41 4.63 1.23
N VAL A 406 7.99 4.02 2.25
CA VAL A 406 8.94 2.92 2.14
C VAL A 406 8.41 1.76 2.96
N VAL A 407 7.98 0.70 2.28
CA VAL A 407 7.65 -0.59 2.88
C VAL A 407 8.80 -1.54 2.58
N LEU A 408 9.36 -2.16 3.63
CA LEU A 408 10.50 -3.07 3.51
C LEU A 408 10.05 -4.51 3.28
N ASN A 409 10.81 -5.24 2.45
CA ASN A 409 10.82 -6.70 2.47
C ASN A 409 11.93 -7.24 3.39
N ASP A 410 11.91 -8.56 3.58
CA ASP A 410 12.87 -9.25 4.44
C ASP A 410 14.34 -9.15 3.99
N ARG A 411 14.62 -9.10 2.68
CA ARG A 411 16.00 -8.92 2.18
C ARG A 411 16.54 -7.53 2.51
N GLU A 412 15.70 -6.51 2.44
CA GLU A 412 16.05 -5.13 2.75
C GLU A 412 16.26 -4.92 4.25
N ARG A 413 15.40 -5.52 5.09
CA ARG A 413 15.61 -5.56 6.56
C ARG A 413 16.95 -6.18 6.93
N ARG A 414 17.38 -7.21 6.17
CA ARG A 414 18.67 -7.88 6.35
C ARG A 414 19.83 -7.18 5.63
N HIS A 415 19.59 -6.01 5.03
CA HIS A 415 20.56 -5.23 4.26
C HIS A 415 21.22 -6.00 3.09
N LEU A 416 20.51 -6.98 2.53
CA LEU A 416 20.99 -7.85 1.45
C LEU A 416 20.71 -7.30 0.04
N SER A 417 20.02 -6.17 -0.07
CA SER A 417 19.77 -5.44 -1.32
C SER A 417 19.73 -3.93 -1.07
N LYS A 418 20.25 -3.16 -2.04
CA LYS A 418 20.06 -1.70 -2.09
C LYS A 418 18.70 -1.39 -2.70
N ASN A 419 18.12 -0.26 -2.30
CA ASN A 419 16.83 0.16 -2.82
C ASN A 419 16.85 1.57 -3.37
N ALA A 420 16.15 1.70 -4.49
CA ALA A 420 15.81 2.95 -5.11
C ALA A 420 14.29 2.97 -5.33
N ARG A 421 13.67 4.14 -5.25
CA ARG A 421 12.23 4.32 -5.46
C ARG A 421 12.00 5.30 -6.60
N ASN A 422 10.97 5.06 -7.40
CA ASN A 422 10.50 6.05 -8.36
C ASN A 422 9.27 6.71 -7.77
N VAL A 423 9.38 8.01 -7.52
CA VAL A 423 8.35 8.83 -6.87
C VAL A 423 7.90 9.88 -7.85
N ALA A 424 6.59 10.04 -8.02
CA ALA A 424 6.03 11.16 -8.75
C ALA A 424 5.07 11.94 -7.84
N VAL A 425 5.19 13.27 -7.86
CA VAL A 425 4.43 14.19 -7.02
C VAL A 425 3.80 15.28 -7.88
N THR A 426 2.50 15.48 -7.77
CA THR A 426 1.81 16.59 -8.43
C THR A 426 2.09 17.90 -7.71
N LEU A 427 2.46 18.92 -8.48
CA LEU A 427 2.83 20.24 -7.99
C LEU A 427 1.70 21.23 -8.28
N SER A 428 1.02 21.68 -7.23
CA SER A 428 0.13 22.84 -7.29
C SER A 428 0.93 24.13 -7.50
N ALA A 429 0.24 25.24 -7.78
CA ALA A 429 0.87 26.55 -7.90
C ALA A 429 1.71 26.90 -6.66
N ALA A 430 1.18 26.65 -5.46
CA ALA A 430 1.89 26.88 -4.20
C ALA A 430 3.15 25.99 -4.06
N LYS A 431 3.08 24.72 -4.47
CA LYS A 431 4.24 23.79 -4.46
C LYS A 431 5.30 24.22 -5.47
N LEU A 432 4.89 24.68 -6.65
CA LEU A 432 5.79 25.26 -7.66
C LEU A 432 6.44 26.55 -7.17
N GLU A 433 5.68 27.43 -6.51
CA GLU A 433 6.22 28.65 -5.90
C GLU A 433 7.32 28.31 -4.89
N ALA A 434 7.08 27.30 -4.05
CA ALA A 434 8.06 26.87 -3.06
C ALA A 434 9.33 26.26 -3.67
N LEU A 435 9.22 25.56 -4.81
CA LEU A 435 10.38 25.12 -5.61
C LEU A 435 11.10 26.30 -6.29
N SER A 436 10.36 27.36 -6.60
CA SER A 436 10.83 28.48 -7.43
C SER A 436 11.40 29.68 -6.67
N GLY A 437 11.22 29.74 -5.34
CA GLY A 437 11.80 30.77 -4.48
C GLY A 437 13.34 30.77 -4.46
N ALA A 438 13.97 29.72 -4.97
CA ALA A 438 15.41 29.64 -5.18
C ALA A 438 15.74 29.88 -6.65
N VAL A 439 16.20 31.09 -7.00
CA VAL A 439 16.94 31.32 -8.26
C VAL A 439 18.32 30.65 -8.09
N GLY A 440 18.35 29.32 -8.16
CA GLY A 440 19.50 28.49 -7.81
C GLY A 440 19.18 26.99 -7.73
N PRO A 441 20.19 26.13 -7.50
CA PRO A 441 19.97 24.68 -7.39
C PRO A 441 19.07 24.34 -6.19
N VAL A 442 17.90 23.74 -6.47
CA VAL A 442 16.97 23.23 -5.45
C VAL A 442 17.58 22.00 -4.78
N ARG A 443 17.61 21.98 -3.45
CA ARG A 443 18.12 20.86 -2.65
C ARG A 443 16.95 20.20 -1.91
N LEU A 444 16.33 19.23 -2.56
CA LEU A 444 15.20 18.52 -1.96
C LEU A 444 15.64 17.78 -0.68
N ALA A 445 14.73 17.69 0.28
CA ALA A 445 14.97 17.05 1.56
C ALA A 445 13.80 16.14 1.94
N LEU A 446 14.11 15.08 2.69
CA LEU A 446 13.14 14.17 3.29
C LEU A 446 13.20 14.30 4.81
N VAL A 447 12.03 14.26 5.44
CA VAL A 447 11.91 14.14 6.90
C VAL A 447 11.01 12.95 7.21
N GLU A 448 11.46 12.08 8.11
CA GLU A 448 10.64 10.96 8.54
C GLU A 448 9.44 11.44 9.37
N ARG A 449 8.23 11.06 8.96
CA ARG A 449 7.00 11.42 9.66
C ARG A 449 6.91 10.72 11.01
N GLY A 450 6.31 11.40 11.99
CA GLY A 450 6.05 10.84 13.32
C GLY A 450 7.26 10.84 14.25
N VAL A 451 8.43 11.28 13.76
CA VAL A 451 9.61 11.50 14.60
C VAL A 451 9.47 12.84 15.33
N LYS A 452 9.78 12.84 16.63
CA LYS A 452 9.75 14.07 17.44
C LYS A 452 10.80 15.07 16.96
N PRO A 453 10.52 16.40 17.01
CA PRO A 453 11.41 17.43 16.48
C PRO A 453 12.89 17.28 16.85
N GLU A 454 13.19 16.90 18.09
CA GLU A 454 14.54 16.73 18.62
C GLU A 454 15.33 15.54 18.04
N ALA A 455 14.64 14.54 17.47
CA ALA A 455 15.24 13.34 16.88
C ALA A 455 15.13 13.34 15.34
N ARG A 456 14.47 14.34 14.74
CA ARG A 456 14.30 14.43 13.29
C ARG A 456 15.64 14.59 12.60
N LYS A 457 15.85 13.78 11.56
CA LYS A 457 16.97 13.91 10.64
C LYS A 457 16.46 14.48 9.33
N ILE A 458 17.11 15.54 8.86
CA ILE A 458 16.88 16.07 7.52
C ILE A 458 17.76 15.26 6.57
N ILE A 459 17.13 14.47 5.71
CA ILE A 459 17.80 13.54 4.81
C ILE A 459 17.87 14.21 3.43
N PRO A 460 19.06 14.44 2.86
CA PRO A 460 19.16 14.98 1.52
C PRO A 460 18.65 13.96 0.49
N VAL A 461 17.81 14.43 -0.43
CA VAL A 461 17.33 13.61 -1.54
C VAL A 461 18.49 13.26 -2.46
N ARG A 462 18.68 11.95 -2.69
CA ARG A 462 19.66 11.41 -3.64
C ARG A 462 18.93 10.55 -4.64
N ALA A 463 18.57 11.12 -5.78
CA ALA A 463 17.96 10.42 -6.90
C ALA A 463 18.92 10.47 -8.10
N LYS A 464 18.93 9.42 -8.92
CA LYS A 464 19.77 9.37 -10.12
C LYS A 464 19.28 10.34 -11.18
N ASP A 465 17.96 10.45 -11.33
CA ASP A 465 17.30 11.26 -12.34
C ASP A 465 16.14 12.02 -11.69
N VAL A 466 16.14 13.36 -11.78
CA VAL A 466 15.02 14.19 -11.31
C VAL A 466 14.46 14.99 -12.49
N GLN A 467 13.16 14.91 -12.71
CA GLN A 467 12.51 15.40 -13.93
C GLN A 467 11.18 16.10 -13.62
N PHE A 468 10.78 17.01 -14.52
CA PHE A 468 9.43 17.56 -14.51
C PHE A 468 8.68 17.12 -15.75
N SER A 469 7.39 16.83 -15.61
CA SER A 469 6.46 16.72 -16.73
C SER A 469 5.39 17.81 -16.62
N THR A 470 4.93 18.31 -17.77
CA THR A 470 3.83 19.26 -17.87
C THR A 470 2.76 18.66 -18.77
N ALA A 471 1.50 18.69 -18.32
CA ALA A 471 0.33 18.38 -19.14
C ALA A 471 -0.44 19.69 -19.37
N GLU A 472 -0.45 20.17 -20.61
CA GLU A 472 -1.15 21.40 -21.02
C GLU A 472 -2.59 21.08 -21.45
N ILE A 473 -3.49 22.05 -21.33
CA ILE A 473 -4.87 21.92 -21.84
C ILE A 473 -4.86 22.28 -23.32
N GLU A 474 -5.19 21.33 -24.21
CA GLU A 474 -5.62 21.70 -25.56
C GLU A 474 -7.04 22.28 -25.45
N ARG A 475 -7.17 23.59 -25.66
CA ARG A 475 -8.48 24.16 -25.98
C ARG A 475 -8.80 23.71 -27.40
N GLU A 476 -9.75 22.80 -27.57
CA GLU A 476 -10.46 22.71 -28.85
C GLU A 476 -11.07 24.09 -29.11
N GLU A 477 -10.53 24.83 -30.08
CA GLU A 477 -11.23 25.96 -30.67
C GLU A 477 -12.51 25.41 -31.30
N ARG A 478 -13.63 25.52 -30.57
CA ARG A 478 -14.98 25.30 -31.10
C ARG A 478 -15.44 26.47 -31.94
#